data_AF-A0A7J4KBI7-F1
#
_entry.id   AF-A0A7J4KBI7-F1
#
_cell.length_a   1.000
_cell.length_b   1.000
_cell.length_c   1.000
_cell.angle_alpha   90.00
_cell.angle_beta   90.00
_cell.angle_gamma   90.00
#
_symmetry.space_group_name_H-M   'P 1'
#
loop_
_entity.id
_entity.type
_entity.pdbx_description
1 polymer ?
#
loop_
_entity_poly.entity_id
_entity_poly.type
_entity_poly.pdbx_seq_one_letter_code
_entity_poly.pdbx_strand_id
1 'polypeptide(L)'
;MKRLTNFDKEKLKSLQNQGLSLREISKITNIPLSTVQYSLNRNNLNPRTREMKLPHSNFTQGELVGAFAGDGNFFYDTNGRSRHYRITYCLSYKDDQDYAKYLKDVIYNIGLNPWTFIKRDKGNPSGLNVVFNSRKFSEFLKFHLIWNGVKTYSVNLKNDINHYNKDFLFGFVRGAMDTDGHMGVYNITFGVVSKDLTENIRAILSLLKIEALVKSRKEKKGKDLYYLRVKKKYLSIYNENIGFSNPRKQKKLLEVLKR
;
A
#
# COMPACT_ATOMS: atom_id res chain seq x y z
N MET A 1 7.72 -39.53 -19.16
CA MET A 1 6.89 -38.53 -18.45
C MET A 1 5.86 -37.99 -19.44
N LYS A 2 4.56 -38.16 -19.20
CA LYS A 2 3.50 -37.75 -20.16
C LYS A 2 3.49 -36.22 -20.28
N ARG A 3 3.58 -35.68 -21.50
CA ARG A 3 3.52 -34.23 -21.72
C ARG A 3 2.10 -33.74 -21.41
N LEU A 4 2.00 -32.60 -20.72
CA LEU A 4 0.71 -31.95 -20.46
C LEU A 4 0.04 -31.57 -21.78
N THR A 5 -1.26 -31.86 -21.89
CA THR A 5 -2.08 -31.44 -23.02
C THR A 5 -2.35 -29.93 -22.95
N ASN A 6 -2.83 -29.33 -24.04
CA ASN A 6 -3.25 -27.93 -24.01
C ASN A 6 -4.46 -27.72 -23.09
N PHE A 7 -5.35 -28.70 -22.99
CA PHE A 7 -6.44 -28.70 -22.02
C PHE A 7 -5.93 -28.64 -20.57
N ASP A 8 -4.92 -29.45 -20.24
CA ASP A 8 -4.31 -29.42 -18.91
C ASP A 8 -3.71 -28.05 -18.60
N LYS A 9 -3.04 -27.42 -19.56
CA LYS A 9 -2.45 -26.08 -19.38
C LYS A 9 -3.51 -25.01 -19.14
N GLU A 10 -4.59 -25.00 -19.92
CA GLU A 10 -5.69 -24.05 -19.73
C GLU A 10 -6.42 -24.28 -18.40
N LYS A 11 -6.61 -25.53 -18.00
CA LYS A 11 -7.18 -25.88 -16.70
C LYS A 11 -6.28 -25.41 -15.55
N LEU A 12 -4.97 -25.63 -15.63
CA LEU A 12 -4.00 -25.12 -14.65
C LEU A 12 -4.03 -23.59 -14.56
N LYS A 13 -4.12 -22.89 -15.69
CA LYS A 13 -4.22 -21.43 -15.75
C LYS A 13 -5.50 -20.90 -15.11
N SER A 14 -6.64 -21.53 -15.41
CA SER A 14 -7.93 -21.18 -14.81
C SER A 14 -7.91 -21.35 -13.27
N LEU A 15 -7.44 -22.50 -12.78
CA LEU A 15 -7.34 -22.76 -11.34
C LEU A 15 -6.36 -21.81 -10.64
N GLN A 16 -5.25 -21.46 -11.28
CA GLN A 16 -4.30 -20.48 -10.75
C GLN A 16 -4.90 -19.07 -10.69
N ASN A 17 -5.69 -18.67 -11.69
CA ASN A 17 -6.41 -17.40 -11.71
C ASN A 17 -7.52 -17.33 -10.64
N GLN A 18 -8.06 -18.48 -10.23
CA GLN A 18 -8.97 -18.60 -9.08
C GLN A 18 -8.25 -18.48 -7.72
N GLY A 19 -6.92 -18.33 -7.72
CA GLY A 19 -6.13 -18.12 -6.51
C GLY A 19 -5.76 -19.40 -5.74
N LEU A 20 -5.97 -20.58 -6.33
CA LEU A 20 -5.61 -21.85 -5.71
C LEU A 20 -4.09 -22.01 -5.60
N SER A 21 -3.64 -22.67 -4.53
CA SER A 21 -2.23 -23.02 -4.32
C SER A 21 -1.79 -24.16 -5.24
N LEU A 22 -0.48 -24.26 -5.52
CA LEU A 22 0.08 -25.34 -6.34
C LEU A 22 -0.30 -26.74 -5.83
N ARG A 23 -0.46 -26.92 -4.51
CA ARG A 23 -0.87 -28.18 -3.89
C ARG A 23 -2.35 -28.47 -4.13
N GLU A 24 -3.22 -27.47 -4.02
CA GLU A 24 -4.65 -27.60 -4.33
C GLU A 24 -4.85 -27.90 -5.82
N ILE A 25 -4.14 -27.19 -6.69
CA ILE A 25 -4.15 -27.42 -8.13
C ILE A 25 -3.67 -28.86 -8.44
N SER A 26 -2.57 -29.29 -7.83
CA SER A 26 -2.05 -30.67 -7.99
C SER A 26 -3.08 -31.72 -7.56
N LYS A 27 -3.78 -31.51 -6.44
CA LYS A 27 -4.87 -32.39 -5.98
C LYS A 27 -6.06 -32.41 -6.94
N ILE A 28 -6.53 -31.24 -7.40
CA ILE A 28 -7.70 -31.11 -8.29
C ILE A 28 -7.43 -31.70 -9.67
N THR A 29 -6.20 -31.57 -10.17
CA THR A 29 -5.83 -32.01 -11.52
C THR A 29 -5.21 -33.41 -11.55
N ASN A 30 -4.87 -33.97 -10.40
CA ASN A 30 -4.07 -35.18 -10.26
C ASN A 30 -2.72 -35.11 -11.02
N ILE A 31 -2.21 -33.89 -11.25
CA ILE A 31 -0.90 -33.65 -11.88
C ILE A 31 0.14 -33.53 -10.77
N PRO A 32 1.32 -34.17 -10.88
CA PRO A 32 2.38 -34.02 -9.90
C PRO A 32 2.76 -32.56 -9.64
N LEU A 33 3.01 -32.20 -8.38
CA LEU A 33 3.29 -30.82 -7.96
C LEU A 33 4.45 -30.18 -8.74
N SER A 34 5.52 -30.94 -9.01
CA SER A 34 6.67 -30.48 -9.80
C SER A 34 6.27 -30.13 -11.24
N THR A 35 5.39 -30.92 -11.85
CA THR A 35 4.87 -30.70 -13.20
C THR A 35 3.93 -29.49 -13.25
N VAL A 36 3.07 -29.31 -12.25
CA VAL A 36 2.24 -28.09 -12.09
C VAL A 36 3.13 -26.85 -11.99
N GLN A 37 4.14 -26.90 -11.11
CA GLN A 37 5.07 -25.80 -10.91
C GLN A 37 5.84 -25.46 -12.20
N TYR A 38 6.41 -26.47 -12.87
CA TYR A 38 7.14 -26.27 -14.12
C TYR A 38 6.26 -25.63 -15.21
N SER A 39 5.04 -26.13 -15.38
CA SER A 39 4.09 -25.60 -16.36
C SER A 39 3.71 -24.15 -16.09
N LEU A 40 3.40 -23.81 -14.84
CA LEU A 40 3.04 -22.45 -14.46
C LEU A 40 4.23 -21.48 -14.52
N ASN A 41 5.44 -21.94 -14.15
CA ASN A 41 6.68 -21.15 -14.28
C ASN A 41 6.97 -20.80 -15.74
N ARG A 42 6.92 -21.80 -16.64
CA ARG A 42 7.22 -21.62 -18.06
C ARG A 42 6.29 -20.60 -18.73
N ASN A 43 5.08 -20.42 -18.21
CA ASN A 43 4.09 -19.49 -18.72
C ASN A 43 3.98 -18.19 -17.90
N ASN A 44 4.90 -17.92 -16.96
CA ASN A 44 4.84 -16.77 -16.03
C ASN A 44 3.52 -16.66 -15.21
N LEU A 45 2.86 -17.80 -15.02
CA LEU A 45 1.61 -17.91 -14.26
C LEU A 45 1.84 -18.26 -12.80
N ASN A 46 3.02 -18.75 -12.43
CA ASN A 46 3.36 -18.96 -11.02
C ASN A 46 3.65 -17.61 -10.35
N PRO A 47 2.82 -17.15 -9.38
CA PRO A 47 3.03 -15.88 -8.70
C PRO A 47 4.38 -15.81 -7.97
N ARG A 48 4.97 -16.96 -7.62
CA ARG A 48 6.28 -17.04 -6.94
C ARG A 48 7.47 -16.77 -7.86
N THR A 49 7.28 -16.88 -9.18
CA THR A 49 8.36 -16.64 -10.18
C THR A 49 8.11 -15.41 -11.03
N ARG A 50 7.02 -14.66 -10.76
CA ARG A 50 6.78 -13.39 -11.45
C ARG A 50 7.88 -12.41 -11.08
N GLU A 51 8.44 -11.78 -12.09
CA GLU A 51 9.31 -10.64 -11.88
C GLU A 51 8.47 -9.43 -11.47
N MET A 52 8.86 -8.79 -10.37
CA MET A 52 8.28 -7.53 -9.96
C MET A 52 8.57 -6.46 -11.02
N LYS A 53 7.53 -5.76 -11.46
CA LYS A 53 7.61 -4.59 -12.33
C LYS A 53 7.08 -3.40 -11.55
N LEU A 54 7.78 -2.27 -11.55
CA LEU A 54 7.20 -1.06 -10.94
C LEU A 54 5.91 -0.67 -11.68
N PRO A 55 4.91 -0.09 -10.97
CA PRO A 55 3.75 0.48 -11.65
C PRO A 55 4.19 1.44 -12.75
N HIS A 56 3.56 1.38 -13.93
CA HIS A 56 3.88 2.31 -15.01
C HIS A 56 3.55 3.77 -14.65
N SER A 57 2.54 3.97 -13.80
CA SER A 57 2.15 5.30 -13.33
C SER A 57 3.02 5.73 -12.15
N ASN A 58 3.69 6.88 -12.30
CA ASN A 58 4.37 7.57 -11.21
C ASN A 58 3.41 7.87 -10.05
N PHE A 59 2.15 8.17 -10.36
CA PHE A 59 1.12 8.40 -9.35
C PHE A 59 0.90 7.15 -8.48
N THR A 60 0.71 5.98 -9.09
CA THR A 60 0.52 4.72 -8.35
C THR A 60 1.78 4.33 -7.57
N GLN A 61 2.97 4.60 -8.12
CA GLN A 61 4.23 4.43 -7.39
C GLN A 61 4.25 5.30 -6.12
N GLY A 62 3.94 6.58 -6.25
CA GLY A 62 3.83 7.51 -5.13
C GLY A 62 2.84 7.02 -4.09
N GLU A 63 1.65 6.60 -4.53
CA GLU A 63 0.59 6.10 -3.65
C GLU A 63 1.04 4.91 -2.79
N LEU A 64 1.70 3.92 -3.40
CA LEU A 64 2.23 2.79 -2.65
C LEU A 64 3.30 3.20 -1.62
N VAL A 65 4.13 4.18 -1.94
CA VAL A 65 5.15 4.72 -1.04
C VAL A 65 4.51 5.54 0.09
N GLY A 66 3.51 6.36 -0.22
CA GLY A 66 2.78 7.18 0.74
C GLY A 66 2.01 6.34 1.75
N ALA A 67 1.28 5.34 1.26
CA ALA A 67 0.57 4.39 2.12
C ALA A 67 1.55 3.61 3.02
N PHE A 68 2.78 3.37 2.56
CA PHE A 68 3.80 2.71 3.38
C PHE A 68 4.37 3.67 4.43
N ALA A 69 4.59 4.95 4.07
CA ALA A 69 5.06 5.97 4.99
C ALA A 69 4.11 6.11 6.18
N GLY A 70 2.79 6.09 5.93
CA GLY A 70 1.76 6.04 6.96
C GLY A 70 1.73 4.73 7.74
N ASP A 71 0.93 3.76 7.25
CA ASP A 71 0.64 2.50 7.94
C ASP A 71 1.51 1.30 7.52
N GLY A 72 2.56 1.54 6.74
CA GLY A 72 3.49 0.48 6.34
C GLY A 72 4.38 -0.02 7.46
N ASN A 73 4.76 -1.29 7.42
CA ASN A 73 5.79 -1.87 8.26
C ASN A 73 6.74 -2.73 7.42
N PHE A 74 8.03 -2.68 7.76
CA PHE A 74 9.07 -3.48 7.12
C PHE A 74 9.70 -4.41 8.15
N PHE A 75 9.82 -5.68 7.79
CA PHE A 75 10.51 -6.68 8.59
C PHE A 75 11.44 -7.51 7.71
N TYR A 76 12.68 -7.66 8.14
CA TYR A 76 13.63 -8.59 7.53
C TYR A 76 13.77 -9.81 8.42
N ASP A 77 13.26 -10.95 7.95
CA ASP A 77 13.34 -12.19 8.69
C ASP A 77 14.73 -12.82 8.52
N THR A 78 15.50 -12.82 9.60
CA THR A 78 16.80 -13.50 9.70
C THR A 78 16.67 -14.94 10.21
N ASN A 79 15.50 -15.33 10.71
CA ASN A 79 15.32 -16.59 11.42
C ASN A 79 14.77 -17.66 10.48
N GLY A 80 15.67 -18.50 9.94
CA GLY A 80 15.33 -19.67 9.13
C GLY A 80 16.24 -19.85 7.92
N ARG A 81 15.99 -20.90 7.13
CA ARG A 81 16.73 -21.19 5.88
C ARG A 81 16.42 -20.19 4.75
N SER A 82 15.36 -19.39 4.89
CA SER A 82 14.89 -18.47 3.86
C SER A 82 14.77 -17.05 4.41
N ARG A 83 15.66 -16.16 3.96
CA ARG A 83 15.66 -14.74 4.31
C ARG A 83 14.55 -14.03 3.54
N HIS A 84 13.64 -13.35 4.25
CA HIS A 84 12.49 -12.71 3.64
C HIS A 84 12.42 -11.22 3.96
N TYR A 85 12.32 -10.39 2.93
CA TYR A 85 11.99 -8.97 3.03
C TYR A 85 10.47 -8.85 3.03
N ARG A 86 9.87 -8.77 4.22
CA ARG A 86 8.42 -8.68 4.39
C ARG A 86 8.00 -7.22 4.48
N ILE A 87 7.01 -6.87 3.66
CA ILE A 87 6.34 -5.58 3.68
C ILE A 87 4.89 -5.83 4.08
N THR A 88 4.38 -5.00 4.99
CA THR A 88 3.01 -5.05 5.49
C THR A 88 2.39 -3.66 5.42
N TYR A 89 1.15 -3.53 4.95
CA TYR A 89 0.30 -2.37 5.19
C TYR A 89 -0.69 -2.71 6.30
N CYS A 90 -0.68 -1.96 7.41
CA CYS A 90 -1.46 -2.20 8.61
C CYS A 90 -2.74 -1.35 8.64
N LEU A 91 -3.87 -1.86 8.17
CA LEU A 91 -5.09 -1.07 7.96
C LEU A 91 -6.16 -1.34 9.02
N SER A 92 -7.16 -0.45 9.13
CA SER A 92 -8.33 -0.69 9.98
C SER A 92 -9.20 -1.81 9.41
N TYR A 93 -9.50 -2.82 10.22
CA TYR A 93 -10.44 -3.87 9.82
C TYR A 93 -11.84 -3.32 9.53
N LYS A 94 -12.26 -2.26 10.23
CA LYS A 94 -13.60 -1.69 10.12
C LYS A 94 -13.73 -0.75 8.92
N ASP A 95 -12.72 0.08 8.69
CA ASP A 95 -12.83 1.25 7.83
C ASP A 95 -12.15 1.09 6.46
N ASP A 96 -11.24 0.12 6.30
CA ASP A 96 -10.30 0.08 5.17
C ASP A 96 -10.31 -1.26 4.41
N GLN A 97 -11.38 -2.05 4.52
CA GLN A 97 -11.49 -3.34 3.80
C GLN A 97 -11.40 -3.16 2.28
N ASP A 98 -12.12 -2.18 1.73
CA ASP A 98 -12.10 -1.88 0.29
C ASP A 98 -10.73 -1.35 -0.15
N TYR A 99 -10.09 -0.54 0.70
CA TYR A 99 -8.75 -0.03 0.41
C TYR A 99 -7.70 -1.15 0.47
N ALA A 100 -7.85 -2.10 1.39
CA ALA A 100 -7.00 -3.29 1.45
C ALA A 100 -7.14 -4.15 0.18
N LYS A 101 -8.36 -4.29 -0.35
CA LYS A 101 -8.61 -4.96 -1.63
C LYS A 101 -7.93 -4.23 -2.78
N TYR A 102 -8.11 -2.91 -2.86
CA TYR A 102 -7.42 -2.05 -3.83
C TYR A 102 -5.90 -2.24 -3.79
N LEU A 103 -5.27 -2.13 -2.60
CA LEU A 103 -3.82 -2.31 -2.45
C LEU A 103 -3.39 -3.72 -2.88
N LYS A 104 -4.15 -4.75 -2.50
CA LYS A 104 -3.87 -6.13 -2.91
C LYS A 104 -3.86 -6.27 -4.43
N ASP A 105 -4.83 -5.67 -5.12
CA ASP A 105 -4.92 -5.72 -6.57
C ASP A 105 -3.77 -4.96 -7.24
N VAL A 106 -3.43 -3.75 -6.76
CA VAL A 106 -2.27 -2.98 -7.23
C VAL A 106 -0.96 -3.77 -7.04
N ILE A 107 -0.75 -4.34 -5.86
CA ILE A 107 0.45 -5.12 -5.52
C ILE A 107 0.52 -6.41 -6.38
N TYR A 108 -0.61 -7.04 -6.66
CA TYR A 108 -0.67 -8.20 -7.54
C TYR A 108 -0.30 -7.84 -8.99
N ASN A 109 -0.80 -6.69 -9.47
CA ASN A 109 -0.56 -6.21 -10.83
C ASN A 109 0.90 -5.83 -11.09
N ILE A 110 1.65 -5.44 -10.06
CA ILE A 110 3.11 -5.21 -10.15
C ILE A 110 3.94 -6.50 -10.09
N GLY A 111 3.29 -7.66 -10.17
CA GLY A 111 3.95 -8.96 -10.22
C GLY A 111 4.31 -9.54 -8.86
N LEU A 112 3.78 -9.00 -7.76
CA LEU A 112 3.97 -9.55 -6.41
C LEU A 112 2.79 -10.43 -6.01
N ASN A 113 2.95 -11.19 -4.93
CA ASN A 113 1.92 -12.12 -4.44
C ASN A 113 1.45 -11.71 -3.04
N PRO A 114 0.54 -10.72 -2.93
CA PRO A 114 0.04 -10.25 -1.66
C PRO A 114 -1.01 -11.21 -1.06
N TRP A 115 -0.96 -11.36 0.26
CA TRP A 115 -1.98 -12.04 1.05
C TRP A 115 -2.48 -11.12 2.17
N THR A 116 -3.64 -11.44 2.71
CA THR A 116 -4.22 -10.70 3.83
C THR A 116 -4.38 -11.57 5.05
N PHE A 117 -4.30 -10.96 6.24
CA PHE A 117 -4.74 -11.60 7.47
C PHE A 117 -5.33 -10.58 8.44
N ILE A 118 -6.24 -11.06 9.27
CA ILE A 118 -6.96 -10.24 10.25
C ILE A 118 -6.21 -10.32 11.57
N LYS A 119 -5.80 -9.17 12.10
CA LYS A 119 -5.35 -9.04 13.47
C LYS A 119 -6.56 -9.04 14.39
N ARG A 120 -6.51 -9.82 15.46
CA ARG A 120 -7.54 -9.87 16.49
C ARG A 120 -7.00 -9.30 17.79
N ASP A 121 -7.83 -8.52 18.48
CA ASP A 121 -7.59 -8.08 19.85
C ASP A 121 -8.74 -8.60 20.73
N LYS A 122 -8.39 -9.34 21.79
CA LYS A 122 -9.36 -10.05 22.65
C LYS A 122 -10.43 -10.83 21.88
N GLY A 123 -10.03 -11.50 20.79
CA GLY A 123 -10.93 -12.27 19.91
C GLY A 123 -11.64 -11.47 18.82
N ASN A 124 -11.71 -10.13 18.93
CA ASN A 124 -12.39 -9.27 17.98
C ASN A 124 -11.45 -8.79 16.85
N PRO A 125 -11.88 -8.79 15.58
CA PRO A 125 -11.12 -8.17 14.50
C PRO A 125 -10.79 -6.71 14.79
N SER A 126 -9.51 -6.36 14.82
CA SER A 126 -9.01 -5.02 15.13
C SER A 126 -8.17 -4.40 14.03
N GLY A 127 -7.54 -5.22 13.18
CA GLY A 127 -6.74 -4.74 12.07
C GLY A 127 -6.76 -5.70 10.89
N LEU A 128 -6.44 -5.19 9.71
CA LEU A 128 -6.34 -5.93 8.47
C LEU A 128 -4.98 -5.65 7.84
N ASN A 129 -4.17 -6.68 7.69
CA ASN A 129 -2.84 -6.55 7.12
C ASN A 129 -2.82 -7.03 5.68
N VAL A 130 -2.30 -6.21 4.76
CA VAL A 130 -1.90 -6.64 3.40
C VAL A 130 -0.40 -6.88 3.40
N VAL A 131 0.03 -8.11 3.11
CA VAL A 131 1.42 -8.54 3.29
C VAL A 131 1.95 -9.20 2.03
N PHE A 132 3.21 -8.95 1.72
CA PHE A 132 3.95 -9.59 0.64
C PHE A 132 5.45 -9.61 0.97
N ASN A 133 6.19 -10.45 0.25
CA ASN A 133 7.65 -10.51 0.37
C ASN A 133 8.29 -10.00 -0.92
N SER A 134 9.17 -9.00 -0.84
CA SER A 134 9.94 -8.53 -1.99
C SER A 134 11.16 -7.70 -1.57
N ARG A 135 12.35 -8.17 -1.93
CA ARG A 135 13.58 -7.39 -1.76
C ARG A 135 13.57 -6.14 -2.65
N LYS A 136 13.23 -6.29 -3.93
CA LYS A 136 13.14 -5.19 -4.91
C LYS A 136 12.19 -4.09 -4.44
N PHE A 137 11.03 -4.46 -3.87
CA PHE A 137 10.08 -3.48 -3.35
C PHE A 137 10.61 -2.78 -2.09
N SER A 138 11.31 -3.51 -1.21
CA SER A 138 11.97 -2.89 -0.05
C SER A 138 13.05 -1.90 -0.47
N GLU A 139 13.85 -2.23 -1.48
CA GLU A 139 14.86 -1.33 -2.05
C GLU A 139 14.20 -0.10 -2.69
N PHE A 140 13.09 -0.29 -3.41
CA PHE A 140 12.27 0.80 -3.93
C PHE A 140 11.75 1.73 -2.83
N LEU A 141 11.20 1.19 -1.73
CA LEU A 141 10.79 2.01 -0.58
C LEU A 141 11.97 2.79 0.01
N LYS A 142 13.14 2.17 0.20
CA LYS A 142 14.36 2.82 0.73
C LYS A 142 15.03 3.79 -0.25
N PHE A 143 14.69 3.70 -1.53
CA PHE A 143 15.10 4.68 -2.52
C PHE A 143 14.34 6.00 -2.33
N HIS A 144 13.03 5.93 -2.03
CA HIS A 144 12.18 7.11 -1.86
C HIS A 144 12.07 7.62 -0.42
N LEU A 145 12.20 6.75 0.58
CA LEU A 145 12.01 7.06 1.99
C LEU A 145 13.28 6.86 2.80
N ILE A 146 13.41 7.66 3.85
CA ILE A 146 14.41 7.47 4.91
C ILE A 146 13.70 7.54 6.26
N TRP A 147 14.26 6.87 7.26
CA TRP A 147 13.82 6.96 8.65
C TRP A 147 14.99 6.60 9.57
N ASN A 148 15.07 7.26 10.72
CA ASN A 148 16.07 7.03 11.75
C ASN A 148 15.43 6.28 12.93
N GLY A 149 15.92 5.07 13.21
CA GLY A 149 15.37 4.22 14.26
C GLY A 149 13.96 3.70 13.92
N VAL A 150 12.97 4.05 14.74
CA VAL A 150 11.58 3.59 14.57
C VAL A 150 10.89 4.35 13.45
N LYS A 151 10.50 3.66 12.37
CA LYS A 151 9.83 4.23 11.16
C LYS A 151 8.75 5.25 11.51
N THR A 152 7.81 4.87 12.36
CA THR A 152 6.64 5.69 12.74
C THR A 152 7.02 7.09 13.23
N TYR A 153 8.21 7.26 13.81
CA TYR A 153 8.61 8.53 14.44
C TYR A 153 9.37 9.46 13.52
N SER A 154 9.97 8.94 12.44
CA SER A 154 10.97 9.69 11.66
C SER A 154 10.91 9.46 10.15
N VAL A 155 9.97 8.66 9.66
CA VAL A 155 9.83 8.42 8.22
C VAL A 155 9.48 9.70 7.49
N ASN A 156 10.15 9.94 6.37
CA ASN A 156 9.93 11.07 5.48
C ASN A 156 10.48 10.72 4.07
N LEU A 157 10.25 11.61 3.10
CA LEU A 157 10.90 11.54 1.79
C LEU A 157 12.40 11.72 1.95
N LYS A 158 13.17 10.90 1.23
CA LYS A 158 14.63 10.88 1.30
C LYS A 158 15.28 12.13 0.72
N ASN A 159 14.73 12.63 -0.39
CA ASN A 159 15.23 13.83 -1.08
C ASN A 159 14.23 14.99 -0.92
N ASP A 160 14.67 16.19 -1.28
CA ASP A 160 13.77 17.34 -1.40
C ASP A 160 12.68 17.08 -2.46
N ILE A 161 11.48 17.64 -2.25
CA ILE A 161 10.32 17.39 -3.11
C ILE A 161 10.58 17.72 -4.59
N ASN A 162 11.48 18.67 -4.89
CA ASN A 162 11.82 19.06 -6.26
C ASN A 162 12.56 17.97 -7.06
N HIS A 163 13.08 16.94 -6.39
CA HIS A 163 13.74 15.79 -7.04
C HIS A 163 12.75 14.72 -7.51
N TYR A 164 11.48 14.84 -7.18
CA TYR A 164 10.46 13.87 -7.55
C TYR A 164 9.56 14.39 -8.66
N ASN A 165 9.08 13.48 -9.48
CA ASN A 165 8.01 13.77 -10.44
C ASN A 165 6.74 14.23 -9.69
N LYS A 166 6.03 15.21 -10.26
CA LYS A 166 4.84 15.81 -9.64
C LYS A 166 3.72 14.79 -9.39
N ASP A 167 3.48 13.87 -10.33
CA ASP A 167 2.46 12.83 -10.18
C ASP A 167 2.83 11.86 -9.06
N PHE A 168 4.12 11.54 -8.92
CA PHE A 168 4.61 10.75 -7.79
C PHE A 168 4.32 11.44 -6.45
N LEU A 169 4.57 12.74 -6.34
CA LEU A 169 4.28 13.49 -5.10
C LEU A 169 2.78 13.51 -4.78
N PHE A 170 1.92 13.66 -5.79
CA PHE A 170 0.48 13.66 -5.58
C PHE A 170 -0.05 12.28 -5.21
N GLY A 171 0.48 11.23 -5.84
CA GLY A 171 0.27 9.86 -5.42
C GLY A 171 0.71 9.64 -3.97
N PHE A 172 1.90 10.12 -3.61
CA PHE A 172 2.44 10.02 -2.25
C PHE A 172 1.50 10.65 -1.21
N VAL A 173 0.96 11.84 -1.49
CA VAL A 173 -0.05 12.44 -0.61
C VAL A 173 -1.32 11.61 -0.56
N ARG A 174 -1.83 11.11 -1.70
CA ARG A 174 -3.03 10.24 -1.71
C ARG A 174 -2.83 9.03 -0.81
N GLY A 175 -1.73 8.30 -0.98
CA GLY A 175 -1.45 7.08 -0.20
C GLY A 175 -1.34 7.35 1.30
N ALA A 176 -0.63 8.41 1.70
CA ALA A 176 -0.51 8.79 3.11
C ALA A 176 -1.87 9.23 3.70
N MET A 177 -2.69 9.94 2.92
CA MET A 177 -4.03 10.37 3.33
C MET A 177 -5.04 9.21 3.37
N ASP A 178 -4.86 8.19 2.54
CA ASP A 178 -5.68 6.98 2.56
C ASP A 178 -5.42 6.09 3.76
N THR A 179 -4.25 6.19 4.40
CA THR A 179 -3.95 5.55 5.69
C THR A 179 -4.31 6.47 6.86
N ASP A 180 -3.50 7.51 7.12
CA ASP A 180 -3.58 8.34 8.33
C ASP A 180 -4.46 9.59 8.17
N GLY A 181 -5.02 9.80 6.97
CA GLY A 181 -5.94 10.90 6.72
C GLY A 181 -7.36 10.62 7.25
N HIS A 182 -8.04 11.69 7.65
CA HIS A 182 -9.43 11.66 8.09
C HIS A 182 -10.21 12.78 7.39
N MET A 183 -11.35 12.40 6.80
CA MET A 183 -12.32 13.34 6.23
C MET A 183 -13.30 13.77 7.32
N GLY A 184 -13.12 14.98 7.84
CA GLY A 184 -14.08 15.62 8.73
C GLY A 184 -15.25 16.26 7.96
N VAL A 185 -16.13 16.98 8.66
CA VAL A 185 -17.34 17.56 8.02
C VAL A 185 -16.99 18.61 6.94
N TYR A 186 -15.91 19.38 7.15
CA TYR A 186 -15.54 20.51 6.26
C TYR A 186 -14.03 20.62 5.99
N ASN A 187 -13.28 19.56 6.24
CA ASN A 187 -11.82 19.58 6.13
C ASN A 187 -11.24 18.18 6.08
N ILE A 188 -10.10 18.04 5.40
CA ILE A 188 -9.25 16.86 5.51
C ILE A 188 -8.24 17.13 6.61
N THR A 189 -8.02 16.14 7.46
CA THR A 189 -6.97 16.15 8.48
C THR A 189 -6.04 14.98 8.26
N PHE A 190 -4.76 15.16 8.55
CA PHE A 190 -3.74 14.12 8.53
C PHE A 190 -2.95 14.23 9.82
N GLY A 191 -2.75 13.13 10.53
CA GLY A 191 -2.11 13.15 11.84
C GLY A 191 -1.08 12.04 11.98
N VAL A 192 0.18 12.40 12.22
CA VAL A 192 1.28 11.43 12.38
C VAL A 192 2.28 11.90 13.44
N VAL A 193 3.13 10.99 13.91
CA VAL A 193 4.21 11.32 14.86
C VAL A 193 5.42 11.93 14.14
N SER A 194 5.67 11.55 12.88
CA SER A 194 6.77 12.11 12.09
C SER A 194 6.47 13.54 11.66
N LYS A 195 7.14 14.50 12.29
CA LYS A 195 7.10 15.92 11.90
C LYS A 195 7.50 16.10 10.44
N ASP A 196 8.58 15.44 10.02
CA ASP A 196 9.14 15.61 8.69
C ASP A 196 8.20 15.07 7.60
N LEU A 197 7.46 13.98 7.88
CA LEU A 197 6.40 13.52 6.98
C LEU A 197 5.31 14.59 6.84
N THR A 198 4.89 15.20 7.94
CA THR A 198 3.87 16.26 7.92
C THR A 198 4.35 17.46 7.10
N GLU A 199 5.61 17.84 7.24
CA GLU A 199 6.22 18.92 6.45
C GLU A 199 6.36 18.56 4.97
N ASN A 200 6.71 17.32 4.62
CA ASN A 200 6.69 16.88 3.22
C ASN A 200 5.30 16.99 2.62
N ILE A 201 4.26 16.50 3.32
CA ILE A 201 2.88 16.59 2.84
C ILE A 201 2.45 18.05 2.68
N ARG A 202 2.80 18.93 3.63
CA ARG A 202 2.53 20.39 3.52
C ARG A 202 3.20 20.99 2.29
N ALA A 203 4.48 20.68 2.08
CA ALA A 203 5.24 21.19 0.95
C ALA A 203 4.63 20.73 -0.38
N ILE A 204 4.21 19.47 -0.48
CA ILE A 204 3.57 18.94 -1.70
C ILE A 204 2.21 19.61 -1.96
N LEU A 205 1.38 19.77 -0.92
CA LEU A 205 0.10 20.48 -1.04
C LEU A 205 0.28 21.94 -1.49
N SER A 206 1.37 22.58 -1.09
CA SER A 206 1.68 23.95 -1.53
C SER A 206 1.91 24.06 -3.05
N LEU A 207 2.34 22.99 -3.74
CA LEU A 207 2.45 22.94 -5.20
C LEU A 207 1.09 23.08 -5.91
N LEU A 208 0.00 22.79 -5.21
CA LEU A 208 -1.38 22.99 -5.65
C LEU A 208 -2.00 24.29 -5.10
N LYS A 209 -1.19 25.16 -4.49
CA LYS A 209 -1.66 26.36 -3.77
C LYS A 209 -2.65 26.03 -2.65
N ILE A 210 -2.57 24.82 -2.08
CA ILE A 210 -3.36 24.41 -0.93
C ILE A 210 -2.60 24.79 0.35
N GLU A 211 -3.07 25.83 1.03
CA GLU A 211 -2.53 26.22 2.34
C GLU A 211 -3.05 25.28 3.43
N ALA A 212 -2.19 24.37 3.86
CA ALA A 212 -2.48 23.45 4.95
C ALA A 212 -1.98 23.99 6.30
N LEU A 213 -2.86 23.97 7.30
CA LEU A 213 -2.52 24.39 8.66
C LEU A 213 -1.84 23.24 9.40
N VAL A 214 -0.63 23.46 9.91
CA VAL A 214 0.09 22.49 10.75
C VAL A 214 0.00 22.87 12.21
N LYS A 215 -0.30 21.89 13.06
CA LYS A 215 -0.34 22.02 14.52
C LYS A 215 0.30 20.80 15.17
N SER A 216 0.99 21.00 16.29
CA SER A 216 1.45 19.90 17.15
C SER A 216 0.58 19.80 18.40
N ARG A 217 0.33 18.58 18.86
CA ARG A 217 -0.27 18.29 20.16
C ARG A 217 0.73 17.50 20.99
N LYS A 218 1.03 17.99 22.19
CA LYS A 218 1.81 17.25 23.17
C LYS A 218 0.98 16.12 23.76
N GLU A 219 1.47 14.90 23.67
CA GLU A 219 0.82 13.74 24.27
C GLU A 219 1.34 13.52 25.70
N LYS A 220 0.42 13.28 26.65
CA LYS A 220 0.79 13.09 28.07
C LYS A 220 1.67 11.86 28.28
N LYS A 221 1.53 10.85 27.42
CA LYS A 221 2.34 9.63 27.35
C LYS A 221 2.62 9.34 25.88
N GLY A 222 3.90 9.34 25.48
CA GLY A 222 4.30 9.04 24.10
C GLY A 222 4.98 10.22 23.43
N LYS A 223 4.93 10.24 22.09
CA LYS A 223 5.53 11.28 21.25
C LYS A 223 4.46 12.28 20.82
N ASP A 224 4.88 13.50 20.55
CA ASP A 224 4.00 14.55 20.03
C ASP A 224 3.36 14.12 18.70
N LEU A 225 2.09 14.51 18.51
CA LEU A 225 1.37 14.29 17.26
C LEU A 225 1.35 15.58 16.44
N TYR A 226 1.71 15.46 15.18
CA TYR A 226 1.68 16.55 14.20
C TYR A 226 0.48 16.36 13.29
N TYR A 227 -0.34 17.40 13.22
CA TYR A 227 -1.57 17.44 12.44
C TYR A 227 -1.44 18.43 11.31
N LEU A 228 -1.89 18.04 10.14
CA LEU A 228 -2.09 18.89 8.98
C LEU A 228 -3.59 18.98 8.69
N ARG A 229 -4.08 20.17 8.37
CA ARG A 229 -5.50 20.42 8.05
C ARG A 229 -5.66 21.18 6.74
N VAL A 230 -6.39 20.57 5.79
CA VAL A 230 -6.83 21.19 4.53
C VAL A 230 -8.25 21.72 4.72
N LYS A 231 -8.43 23.04 4.56
CA LYS A 231 -9.72 23.73 4.74
C LYS A 231 -10.71 23.44 3.60
N LYS A 232 -12.02 23.61 3.86
CA LYS A 232 -13.11 23.41 2.87
C LYS A 232 -12.83 24.05 1.50
N LYS A 233 -12.33 25.30 1.49
CA LYS A 233 -12.05 26.06 0.26
C LYS A 233 -11.08 25.39 -0.71
N TYR A 234 -10.28 24.42 -0.25
CA TYR A 234 -9.30 23.71 -1.07
C TYR A 234 -9.74 22.29 -1.47
N LEU A 235 -10.92 21.83 -1.03
CA LEU A 235 -11.34 20.45 -1.25
C LEU A 235 -11.60 20.12 -2.73
N SER A 236 -12.03 21.08 -3.54
CA SER A 236 -12.20 20.86 -4.99
C SER A 236 -10.85 20.59 -5.66
N ILE A 237 -9.88 21.48 -5.43
CA ILE A 237 -8.52 21.34 -5.96
C ILE A 237 -7.88 20.04 -5.46
N TYR A 238 -8.07 19.70 -4.19
CA TYR A 238 -7.61 18.43 -3.64
C TYR A 238 -8.24 17.24 -4.37
N ASN A 239 -9.56 17.24 -4.57
CA ASN A 239 -10.28 16.15 -5.23
C ASN A 239 -9.85 15.96 -6.69
N GLU A 240 -9.68 17.05 -7.42
CA GLU A 240 -9.31 17.03 -8.85
C GLU A 240 -7.90 16.50 -9.08
N ASN A 241 -6.95 16.81 -8.19
CA ASN A 241 -5.53 16.51 -8.39
C ASN A 241 -5.04 15.30 -7.58
N ILE A 242 -5.61 15.08 -6.40
CA ILE A 242 -5.17 14.06 -5.44
C ILE A 242 -6.32 13.12 -5.14
N GLY A 243 -7.44 13.54 -4.56
CA GLY A 243 -8.55 12.66 -4.17
C GLY A 243 -8.15 11.56 -3.17
N PHE A 244 -8.98 10.53 -3.07
CA PHE A 244 -8.73 9.32 -2.25
C PHE A 244 -8.94 8.07 -3.10
N SER A 245 -8.09 7.06 -2.92
CA SER A 245 -8.36 5.71 -3.43
C SER A 245 -9.20 4.91 -2.45
N ASN A 246 -9.22 5.25 -1.15
CA ASN A 246 -10.13 4.66 -0.18
C ASN A 246 -11.58 5.09 -0.47
N PRO A 247 -12.47 4.17 -0.92
CA PRO A 247 -13.78 4.55 -1.41
C PRO A 247 -14.66 5.25 -0.37
N ARG A 248 -14.51 4.88 0.90
CA ARG A 248 -15.22 5.50 2.02
C ARG A 248 -14.82 6.96 2.20
N LYS A 249 -13.51 7.26 2.13
CA LYS A 249 -12.99 8.64 2.23
C LYS A 249 -13.39 9.45 1.01
N GLN A 250 -13.28 8.86 -0.19
CA GLN A 250 -13.68 9.49 -1.45
C GLN A 250 -15.18 9.85 -1.46
N LYS A 251 -16.05 8.92 -1.05
CA LYS A 251 -17.49 9.18 -0.95
C LYS A 251 -17.80 10.37 -0.04
N LYS A 252 -17.19 10.40 1.15
CA LYS A 252 -17.36 11.52 2.10
C LYS A 252 -16.88 12.85 1.52
N LEU A 253 -15.75 12.86 0.81
CA LEU A 253 -15.24 14.05 0.15
C LEU A 253 -16.26 14.59 -0.88
N LEU A 254 -16.80 13.71 -1.72
CA LEU A 254 -17.80 14.08 -2.72
C LEU A 254 -19.11 14.59 -2.08
N GLU A 255 -19.55 14.02 -0.96
CA GLU A 255 -20.71 14.52 -0.21
C GLU A 255 -20.50 15.94 0.32
N VAL A 256 -19.29 16.26 0.79
CA VAL A 256 -18.95 17.61 1.28
C VAL A 256 -18.87 18.62 0.14
N LEU A 257 -18.43 18.22 -1.05
CA LEU A 257 -18.33 19.09 -2.23
C LEU A 257 -19.70 19.43 -2.85
N LYS A 258 -20.72 18.62 -2.60
CA LYS A 258 -22.10 18.88 -3.05
C LYS A 258 -22.86 19.91 -2.20
N ARG A 259 -22.31 20.29 -1.03
CA ARG A 259 -22.92 21.22 -0.06
C ARG A 259 -22.27 22.59 -0.11
#